data_AF-A0A3N5J8F6-F1
#
_entry.id   AF-A0A3N5J8F6-F1
#
_cell.length_a   1.000
_cell.length_b   1.000
_cell.length_c   1.000
_cell.angle_alpha   90.00
_cell.angle_beta   90.00
_cell.angle_gamma   90.00
#
_symmetry.space_group_name_H-M   'P 1'
#
loop_
_entity.id
_entity.type
_entity.pdbx_description
1 polymer ?
#
loop_
_entity_poly.entity_id
_entity_poly.type
_entity_poly.pdbx_seq_one_letter_code
_entity_poly.pdbx_strand_id
1 'polypeptide(L)'
;MAGLTLYTGNRLENLAERLSEVLKTPLPSPLTPEIILVQSQGMGKWISLELARRLKICANIHFPFPNHFVTGVFRQVLPELEETPLFDPEIMAWRIMKVLPPF
;
A
#
# COMPACT_ATOMS: atom_id res chain seq x y z
N MET A 1 6.10 -0.79 -20.15
CA MET A 1 4.77 -1.41 -20.38
C MET A 1 3.79 -0.74 -19.46
N ALA A 2 2.78 -0.06 -19.98
CA ALA A 2 1.66 0.42 -19.17
C ALA A 2 0.68 -0.75 -18.98
N GLY A 3 0.42 -1.15 -17.73
CA GLY A 3 -0.49 -2.25 -17.42
C GLY A 3 -0.19 -2.92 -16.08
N LEU A 4 -1.09 -3.80 -15.65
CA LEU A 4 -0.91 -4.64 -14.46
C LEU A 4 -0.05 -5.86 -14.82
N THR A 5 1.06 -6.06 -14.10
CA THR A 5 1.91 -7.25 -14.25
C THR A 5 1.77 -8.14 -13.02
N LEU A 6 1.39 -9.39 -13.20
CA LEU A 6 1.26 -10.36 -12.12
C LEU A 6 2.49 -11.28 -12.06
N TYR A 7 3.19 -11.28 -10.93
CA TYR A 7 4.26 -12.21 -10.63
C TYR A 7 3.77 -13.23 -9.59
N THR A 8 3.84 -14.52 -9.92
CA THR A 8 3.48 -15.61 -8.99
C THR A 8 4.73 -16.39 -8.59
N GLY A 9 4.73 -16.91 -7.36
CA GLY A 9 5.86 -17.67 -6.82
C GLY A 9 5.45 -18.36 -5.52
N ASN A 10 6.09 -19.47 -5.22
CA ASN A 10 5.88 -20.26 -4.00
C ASN A 10 6.93 -19.97 -2.91
N ARG A 11 7.89 -19.09 -3.20
CA ARG A 11 8.94 -18.63 -2.29
C ARG A 11 9.05 -17.12 -2.36
N LEU A 12 8.94 -16.47 -1.21
CA LEU A 12 8.89 -15.02 -1.13
C LEU A 12 10.25 -14.40 -1.52
N GLU A 13 11.35 -15.09 -1.27
CA GLU A 13 12.71 -14.63 -1.60
C GLU A 13 12.90 -14.45 -3.11
N ASN A 14 12.30 -15.32 -3.92
CA ASN A 14 12.33 -15.23 -5.38
C ASN A 14 11.51 -14.02 -5.87
N LEU A 15 10.37 -13.75 -5.24
CA LEU A 15 9.57 -12.57 -5.54
C LEU A 15 10.28 -11.28 -5.12
N ALA A 16 10.98 -11.29 -3.98
CA ALA A 16 11.81 -10.16 -3.53
C ALA A 16 13.01 -9.90 -4.45
N GLU A 17 13.63 -10.96 -4.97
CA GLU A 17 14.66 -10.84 -6.00
C GLU A 17 14.09 -10.19 -7.27
N ARG A 18 12.94 -10.68 -7.76
CA ARG A 18 12.29 -10.08 -8.92
C ARG A 18 11.90 -8.61 -8.70
N LEU A 19 11.41 -8.27 -7.52
CA LEU A 19 11.14 -6.90 -7.11
C LEU A 19 12.41 -6.04 -7.16
N SER A 20 13.55 -6.56 -6.69
CA SER A 20 14.81 -5.83 -6.75
C SER A 20 15.25 -5.52 -8.18
N GLU A 21 14.99 -6.42 -9.14
CA GLU A 21 15.25 -6.16 -10.56
C GLU A 21 14.36 -5.06 -11.15
N VAL A 22 13.10 -4.98 -10.72
CA VAL A 22 12.20 -3.88 -11.11
C VAL A 22 12.72 -2.54 -10.59
N LEU A 23 13.14 -2.49 -9.33
CA LEU A 23 13.65 -1.27 -8.68
C LEU A 23 15.01 -0.79 -9.19
N LYS A 24 15.74 -1.59 -9.97
CA LYS A 24 16.98 -1.12 -10.64
C LYS A 24 16.71 -0.06 -11.69
N THR A 25 15.48 0.01 -12.22
CA THR A 25 15.07 1.09 -13.10
C THR A 25 14.52 2.23 -12.23
N PRO A 26 15.22 3.36 -12.11
CA PRO A 26 14.82 4.43 -11.20
C PRO A 26 13.55 5.15 -11.68
N LEU A 27 12.81 5.72 -10.72
CA LEU A 27 11.72 6.64 -11.01
C LEU A 27 12.22 7.91 -11.72
N PRO A 28 11.34 8.63 -12.46
CA PRO A 28 11.73 9.84 -13.18
C PRO A 28 12.26 10.98 -12.29
N SER A 29 11.84 11.03 -11.03
CA SER A 29 12.24 12.07 -10.07
C SER A 29 13.04 11.45 -8.91
N PRO A 30 14.27 11.95 -8.62
CA PRO A 30 15.18 11.32 -7.66
C PRO A 30 14.67 11.23 -6.21
N LEU A 31 13.77 12.12 -5.81
CA LEU A 31 13.24 12.16 -4.44
C LEU A 31 11.85 11.54 -4.31
N THR A 32 11.26 11.08 -5.42
CA THR A 32 9.97 10.41 -5.36
C THR A 32 10.14 9.06 -4.65
N PRO A 33 9.38 8.78 -3.59
CA PRO A 33 9.50 7.51 -2.90
C PRO A 33 8.94 6.38 -3.75
N GLU A 34 9.59 5.22 -3.69
CA GLU A 34 9.00 3.97 -4.17
C GLU A 34 7.83 3.58 -3.27
N ILE A 35 6.78 2.99 -3.83
CA ILE A 35 5.61 2.55 -3.06
C ILE A 35 5.49 1.03 -3.15
N ILE A 36 5.57 0.36 -1.99
CA ILE A 36 5.42 -1.08 -1.89
C ILE A 36 4.33 -1.40 -0.88
N LEU A 37 3.16 -1.84 -1.35
CA LEU A 37 2.06 -2.21 -0.47
C LEU A 37 2.41 -3.46 0.33
N VAL A 38 2.14 -3.43 1.63
CA VAL A 38 2.38 -4.56 2.54
C VAL A 38 1.17 -4.83 3.43
N GLN A 39 1.01 -6.07 3.89
CA GLN A 39 -0.10 -6.45 4.77
C GLN A 39 0.24 -6.34 6.26
N SER A 40 1.51 -6.14 6.61
CA SER A 40 1.96 -6.01 7.98
C SER A 40 3.27 -5.24 8.06
N GLN A 41 3.54 -4.66 9.22
CA GLN A 41 4.83 -4.00 9.49
C GLN A 41 6.01 -4.99 9.39
N GLY A 42 5.79 -6.24 9.81
CA GLY A 42 6.79 -7.30 9.69
C GLY A 42 7.19 -7.56 8.23
N MET A 43 6.23 -7.59 7.32
CA MET A 43 6.49 -7.73 5.88
C MET A 43 7.30 -6.54 5.35
N GLY A 44 6.93 -5.31 5.70
CA GLY A 44 7.68 -4.12 5.28
C GLY A 44 9.13 -4.14 5.76
N LYS A 45 9.36 -4.56 7.01
CA LYS A 45 10.72 -4.69 7.56
C LYS A 45 11.51 -5.82 6.90
N TRP A 46 10.87 -6.97 6.63
CA TRP A 46 11.50 -8.09 5.94
C TRP A 46 11.91 -7.68 4.51
N ILE A 47 11.00 -7.09 3.74
CA ILE A 47 11.29 -6.58 2.39
C ILE A 47 12.43 -5.56 2.42
N SER A 48 12.42 -4.61 3.37
CA SER A 48 13.49 -3.62 3.50
C SER A 48 14.87 -4.26 3.67
N LEU A 49 14.97 -5.31 4.50
CA LEU A 49 16.21 -6.04 4.72
C LEU A 49 16.62 -6.85 3.47
N GLU A 50 15.67 -7.53 2.82
CA GLU A 50 15.93 -8.30 1.60
C GLU A 50 16.42 -7.42 0.44
N LEU A 51 15.81 -6.24 0.28
CA LEU A 51 16.21 -5.25 -0.70
C LEU A 51 17.59 -4.68 -0.37
N ALA A 52 17.86 -4.31 0.89
CA ALA A 52 19.16 -3.81 1.31
C ALA A 52 20.29 -4.83 1.09
N ARG A 53 20.04 -6.13 1.30
CA ARG A 53 21.05 -7.16 1.00
C ARG A 53 21.40 -7.24 -0.49
N ARG A 54 20.42 -7.06 -1.38
CA ARG A 54 20.57 -7.16 -2.84
C ARG A 54 21.08 -5.87 -3.48
N LEU A 55 20.50 -4.74 -3.09
CA LEU A 55 20.76 -3.40 -3.65
C LEU A 55 21.76 -2.59 -2.83
N LYS A 56 22.33 -3.17 -1.76
CA LYS A 56 23.23 -2.55 -0.77
C LYS A 56 22.60 -1.51 0.14
N ILE A 57 21.51 -0.87 -0.29
CA ILE A 57 20.73 0.08 0.49
C ILE A 57 19.25 -0.09 0.18
N CYS A 58 18.40 0.17 1.18
CA CYS A 58 16.97 0.32 1.01
C CYS A 58 16.57 1.62 1.71
N ALA A 59 16.20 2.63 0.94
CA ALA A 59 15.87 3.96 1.44
C ALA A 59 14.78 4.60 0.57
N ASN A 60 14.09 5.60 1.11
CA ASN A 60 13.02 6.32 0.43
C ASN A 60 11.90 5.41 -0.14
N ILE A 61 11.52 4.37 0.60
CA ILE A 61 10.39 3.50 0.25
C ILE A 61 9.25 3.74 1.24
N HIS A 62 8.05 3.98 0.71
CA HIS A 62 6.82 4.05 1.47
C HIS A 62 6.13 2.68 1.47
N PHE A 63 5.79 2.18 2.66
CA PHE A 63 5.13 0.87 2.86
C PHE A 63 3.70 1.05 3.38
N PRO A 64 2.74 1.48 2.56
CA PRO A 64 1.35 1.64 2.99
C PRO A 64 0.65 0.28 3.10
N PHE A 65 -0.36 0.23 3.97
CA PHE A 65 -1.35 -0.85 3.94
C PHE A 65 -2.35 -0.65 2.79
N PRO A 66 -2.94 -1.73 2.26
CA PRO A 66 -3.83 -1.65 1.10
C PRO A 66 -4.96 -0.64 1.25
N ASN A 67 -5.65 -0.63 2.40
CA ASN A 67 -6.78 0.29 2.62
C ASN A 67 -6.34 1.76 2.59
N HIS A 68 -5.24 2.09 3.27
CA HIS A 68 -4.71 3.46 3.28
C HIS A 68 -4.24 3.90 1.89
N PHE A 69 -3.59 3.00 1.14
CA PHE A 69 -3.18 3.28 -0.24
C PHE A 69 -4.38 3.56 -1.13
N VAL A 70 -5.41 2.70 -1.09
CA VAL A 70 -6.62 2.85 -1.90
C VAL A 70 -7.33 4.17 -1.59
N THR A 71 -7.49 4.52 -0.32
CA THR A 71 -8.06 5.84 0.08
C THR A 71 -7.22 6.99 -0.47
N GLY A 72 -5.90 6.92 -0.39
CA GLY A 72 -5.00 7.92 -0.97
C GLY A 72 -5.16 8.07 -2.49
N VAL A 73 -5.30 6.96 -3.21
CA VAL A 73 -5.58 6.98 -4.67
C VAL A 73 -6.94 7.61 -4.95
N PHE A 74 -7.99 7.26 -4.18
CA PHE A 74 -9.30 7.87 -4.34
C PHE A 74 -9.26 9.39 -4.18
N ARG A 75 -8.59 9.92 -3.15
CA ARG A 75 -8.44 11.38 -2.96
C ARG A 75 -7.77 12.07 -4.15
N GLN A 76 -6.78 11.41 -4.76
CA GLN A 76 -6.03 11.99 -5.88
C GLN A 76 -6.83 11.97 -7.18
N VAL A 77 -7.59 10.91 -7.42
CA VAL A 77 -8.36 10.72 -8.68
C VAL A 77 -9.73 11.39 -8.62
N LEU A 78 -10.34 11.46 -7.43
CA LEU A 78 -11.67 12.03 -7.19
C LEU A 78 -11.59 13.13 -6.11
N PRO A 79 -11.00 14.30 -6.42
CA PRO A 79 -10.77 15.36 -5.43
C PRO A 79 -12.05 16.02 -4.90
N GLU A 80 -13.17 15.92 -5.64
CA GLU A 80 -14.46 16.48 -5.24
C GLU A 80 -15.21 15.61 -4.20
N LEU A 81 -14.75 14.38 -3.97
CA LEU A 81 -15.28 13.53 -2.91
C LEU A 81 -14.75 14.02 -1.57
N GLU A 82 -15.58 14.76 -0.84
CA GLU A 82 -15.31 15.06 0.56
C GLU A 82 -15.16 13.73 1.32
N GLU A 83 -14.01 13.55 1.98
CA GLU A 83 -13.83 12.50 2.96
C GLU A 83 -14.73 12.75 4.14
N THR A 84 -15.94 12.28 4.02
CA THR A 84 -16.88 12.30 5.11
C THR A 84 -16.78 10.95 5.82
N PRO A 85 -16.57 10.94 7.14
CA PRO A 85 -16.42 9.71 7.91
C PRO A 85 -17.78 9.01 8.12
N LEU A 86 -18.73 9.22 7.20
CA LEU A 86 -20.12 8.76 7.27
C LEU A 86 -20.23 7.25 7.43
N PHE A 87 -19.22 6.52 6.93
CA PHE A 87 -19.13 5.07 6.93
C PHE A 87 -18.02 4.53 7.85
N ASP A 88 -17.36 5.39 8.62
CA ASP A 88 -16.39 4.92 9.60
C ASP A 88 -17.10 4.04 10.65
N PRO A 89 -16.51 2.91 11.07
CA PRO A 89 -17.18 1.96 11.96
C PRO A 89 -17.74 2.60 13.23
N GLU A 90 -17.01 3.55 13.82
CA GLU A 90 -17.41 4.26 15.03
C GLU A 90 -18.67 5.12 14.81
N ILE A 91 -18.77 5.81 13.66
CA ILE A 91 -19.95 6.61 13.31
C ILE A 91 -21.11 5.72 12.90
N MET A 92 -20.83 4.70 12.10
CA MET A 92 -21.85 3.75 11.63
C MET A 92 -22.50 3.00 12.79
N ALA A 93 -21.74 2.64 13.83
CA ALA A 93 -22.31 2.01 15.03
C ALA A 93 -23.45 2.86 15.61
N TRP A 94 -23.23 4.16 15.80
CA TRP A 94 -24.26 5.07 16.33
C TRP A 94 -25.41 5.31 15.34
N ARG A 95 -25.12 5.41 14.04
CA ARG A 95 -26.17 5.57 13.02
C ARG A 95 -27.07 4.34 12.94
N ILE A 96 -26.49 3.14 13.01
CA ILE A 96 -27.23 1.87 13.05
C ILE A 96 -28.07 1.80 14.33
N MET A 97 -27.51 2.13 15.49
CA MET A 97 -28.25 2.15 16.75
C MET A 97 -29.50 3.03 16.71
N LYS A 98 -29.47 4.17 15.99
CA LYS A 98 -30.64 5.06 15.84
C LYS A 98 -31.77 4.48 15.00
N VAL A 99 -31.48 3.53 14.09
CA VAL A 99 -32.47 2.94 13.17
C VAL A 99 -32.94 1.56 13.60
N LEU A 100 -32.29 0.94 14.60
CA LEU A 100 -32.76 -0.32 15.17
C LEU A 100 -34.13 -0.11 15.84
N PRO A 101 -35.09 -1.04 15.65
CA PRO A 101 -36.39 -0.95 16.30
C PRO A 101 -36.25 -1.07 17.82
N PRO A 102 -37.16 -0.45 18.60
CA PRO A 102 -37.25 -0.70 20.03
C PRO A 102 -37.59 -2.19 20.27
N PHE A 103 -37.00 -2.76 21.32
CA PHE A 103 -37.30 -4.12 21.78
C PHE A 103 -38.72 -4.22 22.34
#